data_AF-A0A821BA72-F1
#
_entry.id   AF-A0A821BA72-F1
#
_cell.length_a   1.000
_cell.length_b   1.000
_cell.length_c   1.000
_cell.angle_alpha   90.00
_cell.angle_beta   90.00
_cell.angle_gamma   90.00
#
_symmetry.space_group_name_H-M   'P 1'
#
loop_
_entity.id
_entity.type
_entity.pdbx_description
1 polymer ?
#
loop_
_entity_poly.entity_id
_entity_poly.type
_entity_poly.pdbx_seq_one_letter_code
_entity_poly.pdbx_strand_id
1 'polypeptide(L)'
;MGVKGLSAFSEILDVFLPHSVVIGAMHTVFLCHSKKLLIHLQTFITKENLLKINLKLRSISFIHDILRRPRLFSNVEKWKVSEVRLFILYIGLPVLAEFLPEERIGDFALYNVILRLLHDYWDNDKKLGDSISSLLKIYIKNSSKNVISNVHPPKLLTISTHTHIHLPF
;
A
#
# COMPACT_ATOMS: atom_id res chain seq x y z
N MET A 1 19.03 7.25 -5.31
CA MET A 1 19.27 7.14 -6.76
C MET A 1 18.10 6.38 -7.35
N GLY A 2 17.42 6.92 -8.37
CA GLY A 2 16.31 6.24 -9.04
C GLY A 2 16.82 5.39 -10.19
N VAL A 3 16.36 4.14 -10.28
CA VAL A 3 16.67 3.26 -11.40
C VAL A 3 15.97 3.81 -12.66
N LYS A 4 16.70 3.90 -13.77
CA LYS A 4 16.15 4.25 -15.08
C LYS A 4 15.69 2.95 -15.76
N GLY A 5 14.40 2.84 -16.07
CA GLY A 5 13.83 1.70 -16.79
C GLY A 5 12.41 1.99 -17.25
N LEU A 6 11.98 1.32 -18.33
CA LEU A 6 10.56 1.26 -18.71
C LEU A 6 9.81 0.48 -17.62
N SER A 7 8.67 0.99 -17.21
CA SER A 7 7.81 0.26 -16.28
C SER A 7 7.28 -1.00 -16.96
N ALA A 8 7.38 -2.17 -16.33
CA ALA A 8 6.74 -3.38 -16.83
C ALA A 8 5.20 -3.24 -16.98
N PHE A 9 4.60 -2.21 -16.37
CA PHE A 9 3.18 -1.88 -16.54
C PHE A 9 2.87 -0.95 -17.72
N SER A 10 3.86 -0.36 -18.40
CA SER A 10 3.60 0.45 -19.59
C SER A 10 3.01 -0.38 -20.74
N GLU A 11 3.25 -1.69 -20.74
CA GLU A 11 2.69 -2.63 -21.73
C GLU A 11 1.30 -3.16 -21.34
N ILE A 12 0.87 -2.95 -20.09
CA ILE A 12 -0.38 -3.52 -19.53
C ILE A 12 -1.54 -2.51 -19.60
N LEU A 13 -1.23 -1.22 -19.63
CA LEU A 13 -2.22 -0.15 -19.68
C LEU A 13 -2.21 0.47 -21.08
N ASP A 14 -3.36 0.50 -21.75
CA ASP A 14 -3.62 1.22 -23.02
C ASP A 14 -3.59 2.76 -22.82
N VAL A 15 -2.63 3.26 -22.03
CA VAL A 15 -2.51 4.67 -21.67
C VAL A 15 -1.10 5.10 -21.99
N PHE A 16 -0.97 6.06 -22.91
CA PHE A 16 0.30 6.69 -23.25
C PHE A 16 0.84 7.42 -22.00
N LEU A 17 1.75 6.78 -21.28
CA LEU A 17 2.35 7.37 -20.09
C LEU A 17 3.41 8.38 -20.56
N PRO A 18 3.32 9.66 -20.15
CA PRO A 18 4.39 10.61 -20.44
C PRO A 18 5.72 10.07 -19.87
N HIS A 19 6.81 10.27 -20.61
CA HIS A 19 8.20 10.03 -20.16
C HIS A 19 8.54 10.99 -19.01
N SER A 20 7.88 10.86 -17.87
CA SER A 20 7.92 11.85 -16.80
C SER A 20 8.45 11.22 -15.53
N VAL A 21 9.50 11.86 -15.02
CA VAL A 21 10.06 11.87 -13.67
C VAL A 21 9.95 10.53 -12.93
N VAL A 22 11.09 9.90 -12.69
CA VAL A 22 11.21 8.73 -11.79
C VAL A 22 10.86 9.17 -10.37
N ILE A 23 9.57 9.29 -10.07
CA ILE A 23 9.07 9.44 -8.72
C ILE A 23 9.12 8.04 -8.12
N GLY A 24 10.17 7.76 -7.36
CA GLY A 24 10.41 6.43 -6.79
C GLY A 24 9.23 5.95 -5.93
N ALA A 25 9.07 4.63 -5.83
CA ALA A 25 7.98 3.94 -5.13
C ALA A 25 7.64 4.50 -3.74
N MET A 26 8.60 5.09 -3.04
CA MET A 26 8.36 5.86 -1.81
C MET A 26 7.24 6.90 -1.96
N HIS A 27 7.33 7.79 -2.94
CA HIS A 27 6.38 8.89 -3.07
C HIS A 27 5.11 8.49 -3.83
N THR A 28 5.23 7.66 -4.86
CA THR A 28 4.07 7.20 -5.65
C THR A 28 3.27 6.13 -4.89
N VAL A 29 3.90 5.09 -4.38
CA VAL A 29 3.18 3.97 -3.79
C VAL A 29 2.82 4.26 -2.34
N PHE A 30 3.81 4.58 -1.49
CA PHE A 30 3.55 4.77 -0.06
C PHE A 30 2.84 6.09 0.24
N LEU A 31 3.30 7.22 -0.31
CA LEU A 31 2.72 8.52 0.03
C LEU A 31 1.39 8.81 -0.70
N CYS A 32 1.19 8.31 -1.92
CA CYS A 32 -0.07 8.50 -2.65
C CYS A 32 -1.06 7.35 -2.42
N HIS A 33 -0.78 6.12 -2.85
CA HIS A 33 -1.77 5.04 -2.77
C HIS A 33 -1.94 4.50 -1.36
N SER A 34 -0.87 4.02 -0.71
CA SER A 34 -0.98 3.39 0.60
C SER A 34 -1.56 4.34 1.65
N LYS A 35 -1.15 5.60 1.66
CA LYS A 35 -1.70 6.60 2.58
C LYS A 35 -3.21 6.81 2.37
N LYS A 36 -3.67 6.92 1.13
CA LYS A 36 -5.10 7.09 0.83
C LYS A 36 -5.90 5.83 1.14
N LEU A 37 -5.31 4.65 0.91
CA LEU A 37 -5.88 3.38 1.35
C LEU A 37 -6.07 3.37 2.87
N LEU A 38 -5.08 3.78 3.66
CA LEU A 38 -5.21 3.83 5.13
C LEU A 38 -6.28 4.82 5.60
N ILE A 39 -6.35 6.01 4.98
CA ILE A 39 -7.42 7.00 5.26
C ILE A 39 -8.79 6.40 4.93
N HIS A 40 -8.91 5.69 3.81
CA HIS A 40 -10.15 5.01 3.43
C HIS A 40 -10.52 3.90 4.41
N LEU A 41 -9.57 3.05 4.81
CA LEU A 41 -9.79 2.00 5.80
C LEU A 41 -10.26 2.57 7.15
N GLN A 42 -9.76 3.74 7.54
CA GLN A 42 -10.21 4.44 8.75
C GLN A 42 -11.72 4.73 8.75
N THR A 43 -12.35 4.88 7.58
CA THR A 43 -13.81 5.13 7.49
C THR A 43 -14.66 3.93 7.92
N PHE A 44 -14.09 2.72 7.93
CA PHE A 44 -14.75 1.49 8.39
C PHE A 44 -14.56 1.23 9.89
N ILE A 45 -13.82 2.10 10.58
CA ILE A 45 -13.42 1.90 11.97
C ILE A 45 -14.18 2.88 12.85
N THR A 46 -14.85 2.37 13.88
CA THR A 46 -15.56 3.21 14.87
C THR A 46 -14.58 4.06 15.67
N LYS A 47 -15.05 5.17 16.26
CA LYS A 47 -14.22 6.02 17.12
C LYS A 47 -13.62 5.25 18.31
N GLU A 48 -14.37 4.32 18.87
CA GLU A 48 -13.90 3.45 19.97
C GLU A 48 -12.77 2.52 19.50
N ASN A 49 -12.96 1.82 18.37
CA ASN A 49 -11.93 0.95 17.82
C ASN A 49 -10.68 1.73 17.39
N LEU A 50 -10.85 2.96 16.92
CA LEU A 50 -9.73 3.86 16.61
C LEU A 50 -8.88 4.18 17.84
N LEU A 51 -9.49 4.35 19.02
CA LEU A 51 -8.76 4.50 20.29
C LEU A 51 -8.00 3.22 20.65
N LYS A 52 -8.63 2.04 20.51
CA LYS A 52 -7.98 0.74 20.76
C LYS A 52 -6.78 0.52 19.83
N ILE A 53 -6.91 0.85 18.54
CA ILE A 53 -5.81 0.81 17.56
C ILE A 53 -4.67 1.73 17.98
N ASN A 54 -4.99 2.97 18.38
CA ASN A 54 -3.98 3.93 18.84
C ASN A 54 -3.25 3.44 20.09
N LEU A 55 -3.94 2.79 21.03
CA LEU A 55 -3.34 2.16 22.20
C LEU A 55 -2.42 1.00 21.80
N LYS A 56 -2.89 0.11 20.90
CA LYS A 56 -2.05 -0.97 20.35
C LYS A 56 -0.79 -0.40 19.70
N LEU A 57 -0.89 0.63 18.86
CA LEU A 57 0.27 1.25 18.22
C LEU A 57 1.28 1.82 19.21
N ARG A 58 0.82 2.42 20.31
CA ARG A 58 1.69 2.94 21.38
C ARG A 58 2.36 1.82 22.17
N SER A 59 1.72 0.66 22.29
CA SER A 59 2.24 -0.49 23.03
C SER A 59 3.31 -1.29 22.28
N ILE A 60 3.45 -1.08 20.96
CA ILE A 60 4.46 -1.78 20.17
C ILE A 60 5.85 -1.38 20.64
N SER A 61 6.64 -2.37 21.06
CA SER A 61 8.07 -2.23 21.29
C SER A 61 8.81 -2.25 19.95
N PHE A 62 9.53 -1.17 19.68
CA PHE A 62 10.35 -1.05 18.47
C PHE A 62 11.80 -1.36 18.81
N ILE A 63 12.47 -2.08 17.92
CA ILE A 63 13.93 -2.25 17.96
C ILE A 63 14.58 -0.85 17.88
N HIS A 64 15.70 -0.65 18.58
CA HIS A 64 16.36 0.66 18.73
C HIS A 64 16.66 1.36 17.39
N ASP A 65 16.88 0.60 16.32
CA ASP A 65 17.20 1.13 14.99
C ASP A 65 16.00 1.71 14.23
N ILE A 66 14.77 1.48 14.71
CA ILE A 66 13.55 2.04 14.09
C ILE A 66 13.32 3.46 14.63
N LEU A 67 13.97 4.42 14.00
CA LEU A 67 13.96 5.83 14.41
C LEU A 67 12.64 6.57 14.17
N ARG A 68 11.76 6.06 13.29
CA ARG A 68 10.49 6.73 12.94
C ARG A 68 9.31 5.80 13.14
N ARG A 69 8.61 6.00 14.25
CA ARG A 69 7.39 5.27 14.62
C ARG A 69 6.17 5.93 13.98
N PRO A 70 5.14 5.17 13.59
CA PRO A 70 3.91 5.76 13.12
C PRO A 70 3.27 6.59 14.24
N ARG A 71 2.77 7.77 13.89
CA ARG A 71 1.85 8.52 14.76
C ARG A 71 0.54 7.76 14.96
N LEU A 72 -0.37 8.36 15.72
CA LEU A 72 -1.73 7.84 15.89
C LEU A 72 -2.38 7.57 14.53
N PHE A 73 -3.08 6.44 14.43
CA PHE A 73 -3.87 6.08 13.26
C PHE A 73 -4.99 7.09 12.99
N SER A 74 -5.45 7.79 14.03
CA SER A 74 -6.40 8.90 13.86
C SER A 74 -5.85 10.04 12.99
N ASN A 75 -4.53 10.16 12.86
CA ASN A 75 -3.83 11.25 12.17
C ASN A 75 -3.07 10.76 10.93
N VAL A 76 -3.51 9.66 10.30
CA VAL A 76 -2.86 9.07 9.11
C VAL A 76 -2.62 10.10 8.00
N GLU A 77 -3.53 11.05 7.81
CA GLU A 77 -3.39 12.16 6.85
C GLU A 77 -2.09 12.96 7.03
N LYS A 78 -1.52 12.99 8.25
CA LYS A 78 -0.31 13.75 8.55
C LYS A 78 0.94 12.89 8.44
N TRP A 79 0.83 11.56 8.33
CA TRP A 79 1.95 10.62 8.30
C TRP A 79 2.94 10.94 7.17
N LYS A 80 4.24 10.84 7.49
CA LYS A 80 5.33 10.91 6.52
C LYS A 80 5.44 9.58 5.79
N VAL A 81 6.03 9.58 4.60
CA VAL A 81 6.23 8.39 3.77
C VAL A 81 6.88 7.23 4.52
N SER A 82 7.89 7.51 5.36
CA SER A 82 8.60 6.51 6.16
C SER A 82 7.69 5.83 7.19
N GLU A 83 6.75 6.57 7.79
CA GLU A 83 5.77 6.03 8.74
C GLU A 83 4.75 5.16 8.03
N VAL A 84 4.26 5.61 6.87
CA VAL A 84 3.33 4.83 6.04
C VAL A 84 4.00 3.52 5.60
N ARG A 85 5.23 3.57 5.10
CA ARG A 85 5.98 2.36 4.71
C ARG A 85 6.13 1.39 5.86
N LEU A 86 6.62 1.85 7.01
CA LEU A 86 6.80 1.01 8.19
C LEU A 86 5.47 0.37 8.61
N PHE A 87 4.41 1.17 8.64
CA PHE A 87 3.10 0.68 9.01
C PHE A 87 2.60 -0.38 8.03
N ILE A 88 2.58 -0.07 6.73
CA ILE A 88 2.08 -0.97 5.69
C ILE A 88 2.82 -2.30 5.71
N LEU A 89 4.15 -2.29 5.78
CA LEU A 89 4.95 -3.51 5.65
C LEU A 89 4.95 -4.38 6.91
N TYR A 90 4.94 -3.79 8.10
CA TYR A 90 5.27 -4.51 9.33
C TYR A 90 4.23 -4.43 10.45
N ILE A 91 3.38 -3.40 10.49
CA ILE A 91 2.54 -3.12 11.67
C ILE A 91 1.05 -3.25 11.34
N GLY A 92 0.65 -2.85 10.15
CA GLY A 92 -0.75 -2.60 9.82
C GLY A 92 -1.61 -3.84 9.90
N LEU A 93 -1.13 -4.98 9.41
CA LEU A 93 -1.88 -6.22 9.44
C LEU A 93 -2.23 -6.67 10.86
N PRO A 94 -1.25 -6.90 11.77
CA PRO A 94 -1.57 -7.34 13.13
C PRO A 94 -2.36 -6.28 13.93
N VAL A 95 -2.18 -4.99 13.62
CA VAL A 95 -2.91 -3.92 14.31
C VAL A 95 -4.36 -3.79 13.83
N LEU A 96 -4.63 -3.95 12.53
CA LEU A 96 -5.95 -3.68 11.95
C LEU A 96 -6.84 -4.92 11.77
N ALA A 97 -6.28 -6.13 11.81
CA ALA A 97 -7.02 -7.37 11.51
C ALA A 97 -8.27 -7.57 12.37
N GLU A 98 -8.25 -7.16 13.63
CA GLU A 98 -9.38 -7.30 14.56
C GLU A 98 -10.43 -6.19 14.43
N PHE A 99 -10.15 -5.13 13.66
CA PHE A 99 -10.99 -3.92 13.63
C PHE A 99 -11.56 -3.60 12.25
N LEU A 100 -11.21 -4.39 11.24
CA LEU A 100 -11.70 -4.25 9.88
C LEU A 100 -12.52 -5.48 9.47
N PRO A 101 -13.50 -5.32 8.57
CA PRO A 101 -14.19 -6.46 7.97
C PRO A 101 -13.22 -7.39 7.24
N GLU A 102 -13.57 -8.67 7.16
CA GLU A 102 -12.70 -9.73 6.61
C GLU A 102 -12.28 -9.45 5.16
N GLU A 103 -13.20 -8.93 4.34
CA GLU A 103 -12.92 -8.59 2.95
C GLU A 103 -11.85 -7.49 2.85
N ARG A 104 -11.82 -6.58 3.84
CA ARG A 104 -10.89 -5.44 3.86
C ARG A 104 -9.52 -5.84 4.33
N ILE A 105 -9.46 -6.71 5.33
CA ILE A 105 -8.19 -7.25 5.75
C ILE A 105 -7.60 -8.15 4.67
N GLY A 106 -8.42 -8.89 3.92
CA GLY A 106 -7.97 -9.67 2.75
C GLY A 106 -7.32 -8.80 1.67
N ASP A 107 -8.00 -7.73 1.24
CA ASP A 107 -7.45 -6.78 0.27
C ASP A 107 -6.17 -6.10 0.78
N PHE A 108 -6.15 -5.72 2.06
CA PHE A 108 -5.00 -5.09 2.69
C PHE A 108 -3.81 -6.07 2.85
N ALA A 109 -4.09 -7.34 3.15
CA ALA A 109 -3.08 -8.40 3.25
C ALA A 109 -2.46 -8.70 1.90
N LEU A 110 -3.27 -8.84 0.85
CA LEU A 110 -2.77 -9.00 -0.51
C LEU A 110 -1.85 -7.85 -0.90
N TYR A 111 -2.26 -6.61 -0.60
CA TYR A 111 -1.45 -5.43 -0.86
C TYR A 111 -0.13 -5.42 -0.06
N ASN A 112 -0.17 -5.75 1.24
CA ASN A 112 1.02 -5.90 2.07
C ASN A 112 2.00 -6.92 1.47
N VAL A 113 1.51 -8.10 1.08
CA VAL A 113 2.34 -9.17 0.51
C VAL A 113 3.02 -8.71 -0.76
N ILE A 114 2.29 -8.08 -1.69
CA ILE A 114 2.86 -7.51 -2.92
C ILE A 114 4.01 -6.57 -2.59
N LEU A 115 3.81 -5.64 -1.66
CA LEU A 115 4.83 -4.66 -1.30
C LEU A 115 6.02 -5.25 -0.56
N ARG A 116 5.82 -6.30 0.24
CA ARG A 116 6.93 -7.03 0.90
C ARG A 116 7.77 -7.78 -0.12
N LEU A 117 7.13 -8.49 -1.04
CA LEU A 117 7.82 -9.20 -2.11
C LEU A 117 8.61 -8.24 -3.00
N LEU A 118 8.06 -7.06 -3.31
CA LEU A 118 8.76 -6.00 -4.05
C LEU A 118 9.90 -5.35 -3.25
N HIS A 119 9.75 -5.25 -1.93
CA HIS A 119 10.81 -4.72 -1.08
C HIS A 119 12.00 -5.67 -1.01
N ASP A 120 11.74 -6.98 -1.02
CA ASP A 120 12.75 -8.03 -0.95
C ASP A 120 13.16 -8.55 -2.34
N TYR A 121 12.65 -7.94 -3.41
CA TYR A 121 12.90 -8.33 -4.79
C TYR A 121 14.34 -8.02 -5.20
N TRP A 122 14.93 -8.94 -5.96
CA TRP A 122 16.23 -8.81 -6.59
C TRP A 122 16.06 -9.08 -8.09
N ASP A 123 16.54 -8.17 -8.95
CA ASP A 123 16.29 -8.11 -10.41
C ASP A 123 16.55 -9.41 -11.21
N ASN A 124 17.22 -10.39 -10.62
CA ASN A 124 17.53 -11.67 -11.26
C ASN A 124 16.50 -12.80 -11.01
N ASP A 125 15.47 -12.58 -10.18
CA ASP A 125 14.43 -13.59 -9.93
C ASP A 125 13.16 -13.35 -10.77
N LYS A 126 13.22 -13.79 -12.02
CA LYS A 126 12.10 -13.70 -12.97
C LYS A 126 10.80 -14.36 -12.46
N LYS A 127 10.91 -15.49 -11.75
CA LYS A 127 9.72 -16.21 -11.23
C LYS A 127 9.02 -15.40 -10.14
N LEU A 128 9.80 -14.75 -9.28
CA LEU A 128 9.27 -13.84 -8.28
C LEU A 128 8.59 -12.63 -8.94
N GLY A 129 9.21 -12.04 -9.98
CA GLY A 129 8.62 -10.95 -10.76
C GLY A 129 7.26 -11.29 -11.39
N ASP A 130 7.15 -12.48 -12.00
CA ASP A 130 5.90 -12.99 -12.58
C ASP A 130 4.80 -13.21 -11.50
N SER A 131 5.22 -13.70 -10.33
CA SER A 131 4.32 -13.92 -9.18
C SER A 131 3.79 -12.61 -8.63
N ILE A 132 4.67 -11.62 -8.43
CA ILE A 132 4.31 -10.26 -7.98
C ILE A 132 3.35 -9.62 -8.98
N SER A 133 3.64 -9.73 -10.28
CA SER A 133 2.79 -9.19 -11.35
C SER A 133 1.39 -9.83 -11.34
N SER A 134 1.33 -11.14 -11.14
CA SER A 134 0.06 -11.87 -11.02
C SER A 134 -0.75 -11.42 -9.79
N LEU A 135 -0.11 -11.28 -8.64
CA LEU A 135 -0.75 -10.82 -7.41
C LEU A 135 -1.26 -9.38 -7.55
N LEU A 136 -0.48 -8.49 -8.17
CA LEU A 136 -0.87 -7.11 -8.41
C LEU A 136 -2.07 -7.00 -9.37
N LYS A 137 -2.13 -7.84 -10.41
CA LYS A 137 -3.32 -7.96 -11.27
C LYS A 137 -4.56 -8.38 -10.49
N ILE A 138 -4.42 -9.36 -9.57
CA ILE A 138 -5.52 -9.79 -8.70
C ILE A 138 -5.97 -8.64 -7.79
N TYR A 139 -5.03 -7.94 -7.16
CA TYR A 139 -5.31 -6.80 -6.28
C TYR A 139 -6.08 -5.69 -7.00
N ILE A 140 -5.62 -5.30 -8.20
CA ILE A 140 -6.29 -4.28 -9.01
C ILE A 140 -7.67 -4.76 -9.44
N LYS A 141 -7.82 -6.01 -9.88
CA LYS A 141 -9.11 -6.59 -10.29
C LYS A 141 -10.11 -6.61 -9.14
N ASN A 142 -9.69 -7.01 -7.94
CA ASN A 142 -10.53 -7.00 -6.75
C ASN A 142 -10.93 -5.58 -6.40
N SER A 143 -9.97 -4.65 -6.41
CA SER A 143 -10.23 -3.22 -6.19
C SER A 143 -11.27 -2.67 -7.18
N SER A 144 -11.18 -3.03 -8.47
CA SER A 144 -12.12 -2.61 -9.53
C SER A 144 -13.52 -3.20 -9.38
N LYS A 145 -13.64 -4.50 -9.10
CA LYS A 145 -14.96 -5.12 -8.84
C LYS A 145 -15.66 -4.46 -7.66
N ASN A 146 -14.87 -4.08 -6.67
CA ASN A 146 -15.30 -3.44 -5.45
C ASN A 146 -15.66 -1.96 -5.60
N VAL A 147 -15.37 -1.34 -6.76
CA VAL A 147 -15.90 0.01 -7.08
C VAL A 147 -17.40 -0.04 -7.28
N ILE A 148 -17.92 -1.13 -7.83
CA ILE A 148 -19.36 -1.32 -8.08
C ILE A 148 -20.11 -1.51 -6.75
N SER A 149 -19.44 -2.03 -5.71
CA SER A 149 -20.04 -2.34 -4.40
C SER A 149 -19.82 -1.25 -3.32
N ASN A 150 -19.39 -0.03 -3.68
CA ASN A 150 -18.97 1.05 -2.75
C ASN A 150 -17.75 0.70 -1.87
N VAL A 151 -17.09 -0.42 -2.16
CA VAL A 151 -16.07 -0.98 -1.30
C VAL A 151 -14.74 -0.22 -1.49
N HIS A 152 -14.35 0.14 -2.72
CA HIS A 152 -13.22 1.03 -3.01
C HIS A 152 -13.66 2.22 -3.85
N PRO A 153 -13.40 3.49 -3.45
CA PRO A 153 -13.85 4.64 -4.20
C PRO A 153 -13.09 4.74 -5.54
N PRO A 154 -13.73 5.19 -6.64
CA PRO A 154 -13.11 5.30 -7.97
C PRO A 154 -11.76 6.03 -7.96
N LYS A 155 -11.64 7.06 -7.12
CA LYS A 155 -10.42 7.84 -6.94
C LYS A 155 -9.24 6.99 -6.46
N LEU A 156 -9.46 6.06 -5.53
CA LEU A 156 -8.42 5.17 -5.02
C LEU A 156 -7.96 4.17 -6.09
N LEU A 157 -8.87 3.72 -6.96
CA LEU A 157 -8.52 2.86 -8.09
C LEU A 157 -7.61 3.58 -9.09
N THR A 158 -7.96 4.80 -9.52
CA THR A 158 -7.12 5.59 -10.44
C THR A 158 -5.73 5.84 -9.89
N ILE A 159 -5.63 6.04 -8.56
CA ILE A 159 -4.35 6.23 -7.89
C ILE A 159 -3.59 4.90 -7.82
N SER A 160 -4.27 3.80 -7.51
CA SER A 160 -3.68 2.45 -7.51
C SER A 160 -3.06 2.16 -8.88
N THR A 161 -3.83 2.30 -9.96
CA THR A 161 -3.33 2.01 -11.31
C THR A 161 -2.17 2.92 -11.67
N HIS A 162 -2.27 4.22 -11.42
CA HIS A 162 -1.21 5.18 -11.77
C HIS A 162 0.05 5.06 -10.91
N THR A 163 -0.05 4.65 -9.65
CA THR A 163 1.12 4.61 -8.75
C THR A 163 1.89 3.31 -8.82
N HIS A 164 1.20 2.18 -9.04
CA HIS A 164 1.83 0.88 -9.11
C HIS A 164 2.67 0.66 -10.37
N ILE A 165 2.48 1.47 -11.42
CA ILE A 165 3.41 1.51 -12.56
C ILE A 165 4.83 1.93 -12.15
N HIS A 166 4.99 2.63 -11.02
CA HIS A 166 6.28 3.14 -10.56
C HIS A 166 6.97 2.21 -9.56
N LEU A 167 6.43 1.01 -9.34
CA LEU A 167 7.12 -0.01 -8.58
C LEU A 167 8.36 -0.46 -9.39
N PRO A 168 9.57 -0.41 -8.80
CA PRO A 168 10.76 -0.89 -9.47
C PRO A 168 10.65 -2.40 -9.69
N PHE A 169 11.12 -2.83 -10.85
CA PHE A 169 11.56 -4.18 -11.17
C PHE A 169 12.98 -4.10 -11.71
#